data_AF-D4CMC9-F1
#
_entry.id   AF-D4CMC9-F1
#
_cell.length_a   1.000
_cell.length_b   1.000
_cell.length_c   1.000
_cell.angle_alpha   90.00
_cell.angle_beta   90.00
_cell.angle_gamma   90.00
#
_symmetry.space_group_name_H-M   'P 1'
#
loop_
_entity.id
_entity.type
_entity.pdbx_description
1 polymer ?
#
loop_
_entity_poly.entity_id
_entity_poly.type
_entity_poly.pdbx_seq_one_letter_code
_entity_poly.pdbx_strand_id
1 'polypeptide(L)'
;MKKVGKKSLIGGILALSLILGGTGYAYWTDTLNITTKATTGEFGMKFVDLGLYAQYSDEINTDGAKGWSIVDGIDKGYVESDFFERGTQYNKIAKDGSIEKYKERQKGYSNTEFDAKLKDAAPLKKQVGPYNSANTNGSDRIDIKINEMYPGYAQAFRSDLLNVGSIAAKLGNMKFTVSSKDRDASTVKDMLGIALYMH
;
A
#
# COMPACT_ATOMS: atom_id res chain seq x y z
N MET A 1 90.91 -15.29 24.01
CA MET A 1 89.68 -14.54 23.63
C MET A 1 89.89 -13.96 22.23
N LYS A 2 89.14 -14.41 21.21
CA LYS A 2 89.31 -13.96 19.80
C LYS A 2 88.77 -12.53 19.63
N LYS A 3 89.56 -11.63 19.06
CA LYS A 3 89.14 -10.24 18.75
C LYS A 3 88.08 -10.25 17.64
N VAL A 4 86.87 -9.78 17.95
CA VAL A 4 85.79 -9.56 16.98
C VAL A 4 86.19 -8.41 16.05
N GLY A 5 86.21 -8.67 14.74
CA GLY A 5 86.63 -7.68 13.74
C GLY A 5 85.63 -6.52 13.64
N LYS A 6 86.13 -5.28 13.53
CA LYS A 6 85.31 -4.03 13.45
C LYS A 6 84.17 -4.10 12.41
N LYS A 7 84.33 -4.85 11.31
CA LYS A 7 83.29 -5.04 10.28
C LYS A 7 82.09 -5.88 10.75
N SER A 8 82.30 -6.83 11.65
CA SER A 8 81.24 -7.66 12.24
C SER A 8 80.40 -6.88 13.27
N LEU A 9 81.02 -5.92 13.96
CA LEU A 9 80.32 -5.03 14.89
C LEU A 9 79.38 -4.06 14.15
N ILE A 10 79.86 -3.49 13.03
CA ILE A 10 79.06 -2.57 12.20
C ILE A 10 77.89 -3.30 11.53
N GLY A 11 78.12 -4.53 11.03
CA GLY A 11 77.03 -5.37 10.49
C GLY A 11 75.98 -5.74 11.54
N GLY A 12 76.40 -6.02 12.78
CA GLY A 12 75.48 -6.29 13.90
C GLY A 12 74.65 -5.07 14.30
N ILE A 13 75.24 -3.87 14.34
CA ILE A 13 74.53 -2.62 14.63
C ILE A 13 73.53 -2.28 13.51
N LEU A 14 73.91 -2.49 12.25
CA LEU A 14 73.00 -2.26 11.12
C LEU A 14 71.81 -3.22 11.14
N ALA A 15 72.05 -4.51 11.41
CA ALA A 15 70.99 -5.52 11.55
C ALA A 15 70.06 -5.22 12.73
N LEU A 16 70.60 -4.80 13.89
CA LEU A 16 69.79 -4.37 15.03
C LEU A 16 68.98 -3.10 14.72
N SER A 17 69.54 -2.15 13.96
CA SER A 17 68.82 -0.93 13.57
C SER A 17 67.68 -1.18 12.58
N LEU A 18 67.82 -2.20 11.70
CA LEU A 18 66.74 -2.63 10.79
C LEU A 18 65.63 -3.40 11.52
N ILE A 19 65.97 -4.18 12.55
CA ILE A 19 64.97 -4.87 13.40
C ILE A 19 64.23 -3.87 14.31
N LEU A 20 64.95 -2.88 14.87
CA LEU A 20 64.37 -1.81 15.68
C LEU A 20 63.57 -0.80 14.83
N GLY A 21 63.99 -0.51 13.60
CA GLY A 21 63.25 0.35 12.67
C GLY A 21 62.06 -0.35 11.99
N GLY A 22 62.11 -1.69 11.86
CA GLY A 22 61.07 -2.51 11.22
C GLY A 22 59.98 -3.03 12.15
N THR A 23 60.02 -2.69 13.44
CA THR A 23 58.99 -3.04 14.45
C THR A 23 58.32 -1.82 15.07
N GLY A 24 58.50 -0.65 14.47
CA GLY A 24 57.52 0.42 14.60
C GLY A 24 56.26 -0.05 13.88
N TYR A 25 55.39 -0.75 14.60
CA TYR A 25 54.00 -0.95 14.22
C TYR A 25 53.51 0.40 13.71
N ALA A 26 53.35 0.52 12.40
CA ALA A 26 52.49 1.54 11.87
C ALA A 26 51.11 1.17 12.42
N TYR A 27 50.78 1.74 13.57
CA TYR A 27 49.48 1.64 14.19
C TYR A 27 48.58 2.53 13.34
N TRP A 28 48.22 2.02 12.17
CA TRP A 28 47.11 2.50 11.39
C TRP A 28 45.86 2.13 12.18
N THR A 29 45.56 2.88 13.24
CA THR A 29 44.15 3.09 13.57
C THR A 29 43.68 4.27 12.75
N ASP A 30 43.71 4.09 11.42
CA ASP A 30 42.58 4.60 10.66
C ASP A 30 41.39 3.83 11.19
N THR A 31 40.75 4.40 12.20
CA THR A 31 39.46 3.94 12.67
C THR A 31 38.54 4.20 11.49
N LEU A 32 38.44 3.22 10.59
CA LEU A 32 37.48 3.22 9.52
C LEU A 32 36.12 3.18 10.22
N ASN A 33 35.58 4.37 10.49
CA ASN A 33 34.20 4.56 10.90
C ASN A 33 33.35 4.18 9.70
N ILE A 34 33.15 2.87 9.53
CA ILE A 34 32.06 2.35 8.71
C ILE A 34 30.79 2.69 9.48
N THR A 35 30.29 3.90 9.29
CA THR A 35 28.90 4.22 9.58
C THR A 35 28.07 3.57 8.49
N THR A 36 27.94 2.24 8.55
CA THR A 36 26.98 1.50 7.74
C THR A 36 25.60 1.95 8.19
N LYS A 37 25.08 2.98 7.53
CA LYS A 37 23.64 3.21 7.48
C LYS A 37 23.09 2.04 6.68
N ALA A 38 22.81 0.93 7.36
CA ALA A 38 21.99 -0.11 6.79
C ALA A 38 20.64 0.54 6.54
N THR A 39 20.41 0.98 5.30
CA THR A 39 19.08 1.34 4.84
C THR A 39 18.29 0.04 4.81
N THR A 40 17.76 -0.37 5.96
CA THR A 40 16.74 -1.40 6.04
C THR A 40 15.62 -0.93 5.12
N GLY A 41 15.22 -1.74 4.15
CA GLY A 41 14.28 -1.33 3.11
C GLY A 41 13.00 -0.67 3.65
N GLU A 42 12.26 0.01 2.77
CA GLU A 42 11.04 0.69 3.16
C GLU A 42 9.87 -0.30 3.18
N PHE A 43 9.12 -0.32 4.28
CA PHE A 43 7.78 -0.90 4.32
C PHE A 43 6.79 0.11 3.75
N GLY A 44 5.92 -0.30 2.84
CA GLY A 44 5.04 0.63 2.14
C GLY A 44 3.82 -0.03 1.53
N MET A 45 2.95 -0.60 2.36
CA MET A 45 1.64 -1.08 1.89
C MET A 45 0.70 0.11 1.66
N LYS A 46 0.06 0.20 0.49
CA LYS A 46 -0.87 1.28 0.14
C LYS A 46 -2.14 0.71 -0.49
N PHE A 47 -3.28 1.19 -0.05
CA PHE A 47 -4.56 1.05 -0.75
C PHE A 47 -4.56 1.93 -1.99
N VAL A 48 -4.98 1.38 -3.11
CA VAL A 48 -5.11 2.05 -4.40
C VAL A 48 -6.43 1.68 -5.06
N ASP A 49 -6.77 2.39 -6.14
CA ASP A 49 -7.89 2.05 -7.02
C ASP A 49 -9.20 1.75 -6.27
N LEU A 50 -9.56 2.66 -5.36
CA LEU A 50 -10.80 2.54 -4.59
C LEU A 50 -11.99 2.85 -5.50
N GLY A 51 -12.89 1.90 -5.65
CA GLY A 51 -14.05 1.97 -6.53
C GLY A 51 -15.31 1.36 -5.98
N LEU A 52 -16.45 1.74 -6.56
CA LEU A 52 -17.67 0.94 -6.48
C LEU A 52 -17.45 -0.43 -7.12
N TYR A 53 -18.11 -1.45 -6.62
CA TYR A 53 -18.01 -2.81 -7.15
C TYR A 53 -18.32 -2.90 -8.65
N ALA A 54 -17.66 -3.84 -9.33
CA ALA A 54 -17.70 -4.10 -10.77
C ALA A 54 -16.91 -3.12 -11.65
N GLN A 55 -15.63 -2.92 -11.32
CA GLN A 55 -14.69 -2.14 -12.15
C GLN A 55 -13.77 -3.02 -12.99
N TYR A 56 -13.69 -4.31 -12.64
CA TYR A 56 -12.77 -5.24 -13.26
C TYR A 56 -13.53 -6.31 -14.04
N SER A 57 -12.89 -6.87 -15.07
CA SER A 57 -13.54 -7.84 -15.97
C SER A 57 -13.90 -9.16 -15.30
N ASP A 58 -13.26 -9.51 -14.18
CA ASP A 58 -13.61 -10.65 -13.32
C ASP A 58 -14.86 -10.40 -12.47
N GLU A 59 -15.30 -9.15 -12.34
CA GLU A 59 -16.50 -8.76 -11.58
C GLU A 59 -17.72 -8.51 -12.47
N ILE A 60 -17.46 -8.25 -13.75
CA ILE A 60 -18.49 -8.07 -14.78
C ILE A 60 -18.74 -9.45 -15.38
N ASN A 61 -19.84 -10.08 -14.96
CA ASN A 61 -20.26 -11.42 -15.37
C ASN A 61 -19.92 -11.77 -16.84
N THR A 62 -19.19 -12.87 -16.98
CA THR A 62 -18.54 -13.33 -18.20
C THR A 62 -19.46 -14.08 -19.17
N ASP A 63 -20.73 -14.28 -18.78
CA ASP A 63 -21.72 -15.12 -19.49
C ASP A 63 -22.93 -14.34 -20.06
N GLY A 64 -22.78 -13.03 -20.29
CA GLY A 64 -23.79 -12.19 -20.95
C GLY A 64 -24.94 -11.68 -20.06
N ALA A 65 -25.01 -12.10 -18.79
CA ALA A 65 -25.93 -11.56 -17.80
C ALA A 65 -25.21 -10.59 -16.86
N LYS A 66 -25.45 -9.28 -16.98
CA LYS A 66 -24.80 -8.28 -16.12
C LYS A 66 -25.06 -8.53 -14.63
N GLY A 67 -24.02 -8.40 -13.82
CA GLY A 67 -24.11 -8.52 -12.36
C GLY A 67 -24.76 -7.30 -11.70
N TRP A 68 -24.60 -7.16 -10.39
CA TRP A 68 -25.06 -5.99 -9.63
C TRP A 68 -23.88 -5.13 -9.17
N SER A 69 -24.07 -3.82 -9.07
CA SER A 69 -23.12 -2.90 -8.41
C SER A 69 -23.68 -2.34 -7.09
N ILE A 70 -24.99 -2.03 -7.07
CA ILE A 70 -25.73 -1.68 -5.86
C ILE A 70 -27.03 -2.48 -5.85
N VAL A 71 -27.37 -3.08 -4.71
CA VAL A 71 -28.70 -3.65 -4.45
C VAL A 71 -29.51 -2.59 -3.72
N ASP A 72 -30.64 -2.16 -4.29
CA ASP A 72 -31.43 -1.03 -3.79
C ASP A 72 -32.95 -1.29 -3.77
N GLY A 73 -33.42 -2.42 -4.28
CA GLY A 73 -34.85 -2.72 -4.30
C GLY A 73 -35.67 -1.83 -5.26
N ILE A 74 -35.04 -0.99 -6.09
CA ILE A 74 -35.72 -0.10 -7.06
C ILE A 74 -35.85 -0.83 -8.39
N ASP A 75 -37.04 -0.80 -9.01
CA ASP A 75 -37.41 -1.52 -10.24
C ASP A 75 -37.06 -3.02 -10.21
N LYS A 76 -35.98 -3.43 -10.90
CA LYS A 76 -35.45 -4.81 -10.91
C LYS A 76 -34.81 -5.22 -9.58
N GLY A 77 -34.65 -4.26 -8.66
CA GLY A 77 -34.09 -4.47 -7.33
C GLY A 77 -32.59 -4.17 -7.19
N TYR A 78 -31.90 -3.86 -8.29
CA TYR A 78 -30.46 -3.59 -8.31
C TYR A 78 -30.04 -2.72 -9.51
N VAL A 79 -28.86 -2.14 -9.40
CA VAL A 79 -28.14 -1.43 -10.46
C VAL A 79 -27.17 -2.38 -11.15
N GLU A 80 -27.18 -2.40 -12.48
CA GLU A 80 -26.30 -3.26 -13.30
C GLU A 80 -24.81 -2.96 -13.04
N SER A 81 -23.98 -4.01 -13.16
CA SER A 81 -22.53 -3.97 -12.86
C SER A 81 -21.76 -2.88 -13.63
N ASP A 82 -22.13 -2.61 -14.89
CA ASP A 82 -21.44 -1.65 -15.77
C ASP A 82 -21.85 -0.19 -15.54
N PHE A 83 -22.85 0.07 -14.69
CA PHE A 83 -23.41 1.40 -14.51
C PHE A 83 -22.39 2.43 -13.99
N PHE A 84 -21.50 1.99 -13.09
CA PHE A 84 -20.47 2.83 -12.47
C PHE A 84 -19.06 2.59 -13.05
N GLU A 85 -18.94 1.73 -14.07
CA GLU A 85 -17.64 1.32 -14.62
C GLU A 85 -16.88 2.52 -15.19
N ARG A 86 -15.71 2.82 -14.61
CA ARG A 86 -14.88 3.97 -14.97
C ARG A 86 -13.66 3.61 -15.83
N GLY A 87 -13.48 2.34 -16.15
CA GLY A 87 -12.28 1.83 -16.81
C GLY A 87 -11.01 2.16 -16.01
N THR A 88 -9.97 2.66 -16.67
CA THR A 88 -8.64 2.89 -16.08
C THR A 88 -8.51 4.19 -15.29
N GLN A 89 -9.62 4.84 -14.92
CA GLN A 89 -9.62 6.05 -14.10
C GLN A 89 -9.49 5.72 -12.60
N TYR A 90 -8.34 5.17 -12.18
CA TYR A 90 -8.13 4.59 -10.84
C TYR A 90 -8.29 5.55 -9.65
N ASN A 91 -8.27 6.86 -9.88
CA ASN A 91 -8.40 7.87 -8.83
C ASN A 91 -9.84 8.33 -8.58
N LYS A 92 -10.83 7.75 -9.26
CA LYS A 92 -12.24 8.05 -9.08
C LYS A 92 -12.96 6.80 -8.57
N ILE A 93 -14.06 6.97 -7.85
CA ILE A 93 -14.83 5.82 -7.36
C ILE A 93 -15.81 5.25 -8.38
N ALA A 94 -16.15 6.04 -9.39
CA ALA A 94 -17.14 5.72 -10.41
C ALA A 94 -16.92 6.58 -11.68
N LYS A 95 -17.59 6.22 -12.76
CA LYS A 95 -17.65 7.02 -14.00
C LYS A 95 -18.28 8.39 -13.76
N ASP A 96 -17.77 9.42 -14.43
CA ASP A 96 -18.32 10.78 -14.34
C ASP A 96 -19.82 10.79 -14.69
N GLY A 97 -20.63 11.43 -13.84
CA GLY A 97 -22.08 11.55 -14.01
C GLY A 97 -22.89 10.31 -13.60
N SER A 98 -22.25 9.17 -13.29
CA SER A 98 -22.97 7.95 -12.92
C SER A 98 -23.59 8.07 -11.52
N ILE A 99 -22.90 8.68 -10.57
CA ILE A 99 -23.41 8.90 -9.20
C ILE A 99 -24.61 9.84 -9.24
N GLU A 100 -24.56 10.91 -10.03
CA GLU A 100 -25.67 11.85 -10.19
C GLU A 100 -26.89 11.17 -10.81
N LYS A 101 -26.68 10.34 -11.85
CA LYS A 101 -27.76 9.51 -12.44
C LYS A 101 -28.34 8.53 -11.44
N TYR A 102 -27.50 7.96 -10.57
CA TYR A 102 -28.00 7.10 -9.51
C TYR A 102 -28.85 7.86 -8.50
N LYS A 103 -28.42 9.06 -8.09
CA LYS A 103 -29.21 9.94 -7.22
C LYS A 103 -30.56 10.29 -7.86
N GLU A 104 -30.59 10.52 -9.18
CA GLU A 104 -31.84 10.73 -9.90
C GLU A 104 -32.75 9.51 -9.90
N ARG A 105 -32.19 8.32 -10.12
CA ARG A 105 -32.92 7.04 -10.01
C ARG A 105 -33.52 6.83 -8.62
N GLN A 106 -32.81 7.20 -7.57
CA GLN A 106 -33.26 7.05 -6.19
C GLN A 106 -34.37 8.03 -5.79
N LYS A 107 -34.57 9.13 -6.54
CA LYS A 107 -35.57 10.17 -6.20
C LYS A 107 -36.95 9.54 -6.04
N GLY A 108 -37.55 9.76 -4.87
CA GLY A 108 -38.87 9.25 -4.51
C GLY A 108 -38.87 7.87 -3.86
N TYR A 109 -37.74 7.16 -3.85
CA TYR A 109 -37.60 5.85 -3.19
C TYR A 109 -36.73 5.92 -1.93
N SER A 110 -35.59 6.61 -2.00
CA SER A 110 -34.63 6.72 -0.90
C SER A 110 -33.81 8.00 -0.97
N ASN A 111 -33.25 8.38 0.19
CA ASN A 111 -32.29 9.45 0.38
C ASN A 111 -30.88 8.92 0.69
N THR A 112 -30.61 7.63 0.46
CA THR A 112 -29.30 7.03 0.73
C THR A 112 -28.20 7.73 -0.05
N GLU A 113 -27.21 8.26 0.67
CA GLU A 113 -26.01 8.86 0.10
C GLU A 113 -24.78 8.03 0.45
N PHE A 114 -23.83 7.94 -0.46
CA PHE A 114 -22.56 7.27 -0.22
C PHE A 114 -21.39 8.09 -0.74
N ASP A 115 -20.24 7.91 -0.09
CA ASP A 115 -18.96 8.46 -0.49
C ASP A 115 -17.84 7.50 -0.07
N ALA A 116 -16.79 7.42 -0.88
CA ALA A 116 -15.62 6.63 -0.57
C ALA A 116 -14.37 7.35 -1.08
N LYS A 117 -13.32 7.36 -0.27
CA LYS A 117 -12.06 8.02 -0.65
C LYS A 117 -10.84 7.40 0.00
N LEU A 118 -9.73 7.49 -0.73
CA LEU A 118 -8.39 7.35 -0.17
C LEU A 118 -8.07 8.61 0.63
N LYS A 119 -7.91 8.47 1.94
CA LYS A 119 -7.62 9.62 2.82
C LYS A 119 -6.16 10.03 2.69
N ASP A 120 -5.86 11.32 2.62
CA ASP A 120 -4.47 11.80 2.47
C ASP A 120 -3.76 11.14 1.26
N ALA A 121 -4.50 10.94 0.17
CA ALA A 121 -4.03 10.25 -1.02
C ALA A 121 -2.87 11.01 -1.68
N ALA A 122 -1.83 10.27 -2.07
CA ALA A 122 -0.67 10.81 -2.75
C ALA A 122 -0.27 9.91 -3.93
N PRO A 123 0.38 10.47 -4.96
CA PRO A 123 0.90 9.66 -6.06
C PRO A 123 1.80 8.53 -5.57
N LEU A 124 1.71 7.37 -6.21
CA LEU A 124 2.58 6.24 -5.88
C LEU A 124 4.05 6.60 -6.13
N LYS A 125 4.95 6.07 -5.30
CA LYS A 125 6.40 6.27 -5.44
C LYS A 125 7.06 5.29 -6.41
N LYS A 126 6.36 4.19 -6.72
CA LYS A 126 6.88 3.06 -7.49
C LYS A 126 5.78 2.48 -8.35
N GLN A 127 6.14 2.03 -9.55
CA GLN A 127 5.23 1.29 -10.41
C GLN A 127 5.04 -0.14 -9.89
N VAL A 128 3.77 -0.56 -9.81
CA VAL A 128 3.37 -1.93 -9.46
C VAL A 128 2.23 -2.32 -10.39
N GLY A 129 2.50 -3.26 -11.32
CA GLY A 129 1.53 -3.64 -12.35
C GLY A 129 1.08 -2.44 -13.20
N PRO A 130 -0.23 -2.23 -13.39
CA PRO A 130 -0.77 -1.09 -14.15
C PRO A 130 -0.71 0.26 -13.38
N TYR A 131 -0.40 0.22 -12.08
CA TYR A 131 -0.44 1.37 -11.20
C TYR A 131 0.91 2.06 -11.11
N ASN A 132 0.94 3.38 -11.32
CA ASN A 132 2.14 4.21 -11.28
C ASN A 132 1.86 5.63 -10.78
N SER A 133 2.91 6.44 -10.63
CA SER A 133 2.85 7.82 -10.12
C SER A 133 2.05 8.78 -11.00
N ALA A 134 1.85 8.45 -12.29
CA ALA A 134 1.16 9.33 -13.24
C ALA A 134 -0.35 9.08 -13.29
N ASN A 135 -0.80 7.86 -12.96
CA ASN A 135 -2.22 7.48 -13.10
C ASN A 135 -2.91 7.08 -11.79
N THR A 136 -2.17 6.81 -10.71
CA THR A 136 -2.72 6.22 -9.49
C THR A 136 -2.17 6.88 -8.24
N ASN A 137 -3.07 7.22 -7.32
CA ASN A 137 -2.77 7.63 -5.97
C ASN A 137 -2.95 6.45 -5.01
N GLY A 138 -2.14 6.43 -3.96
CA GLY A 138 -2.26 5.48 -2.87
C GLY A 138 -2.46 6.16 -1.53
N SER A 139 -3.01 5.41 -0.58
CA SER A 139 -3.18 5.84 0.81
C SER A 139 -3.00 4.69 1.79
N ASP A 140 -2.70 5.02 3.04
CA ASP A 140 -2.72 4.06 4.17
C ASP A 140 -4.14 3.84 4.72
N ARG A 141 -5.13 4.64 4.30
CA ARG A 141 -6.46 4.70 4.92
C ARG A 141 -7.55 4.90 3.87
N ILE A 142 -8.58 4.09 3.97
CA ILE A 142 -9.82 4.24 3.21
C ILE A 142 -10.89 4.80 4.17
N ASP A 143 -11.57 5.86 3.74
CA ASP A 143 -12.76 6.39 4.39
C ASP A 143 -13.98 6.04 3.52
N ILE A 144 -14.91 5.26 4.06
CA ILE A 144 -16.22 4.98 3.44
C ILE A 144 -17.30 5.57 4.32
N LYS A 145 -18.26 6.26 3.70
CA LYS A 145 -19.42 6.84 4.36
C LYS A 145 -20.66 6.44 3.59
N ILE A 146 -21.65 5.93 4.31
CA ILE A 146 -22.98 5.68 3.78
C ILE A 146 -23.97 6.25 4.78
N ASN A 147 -24.85 7.13 4.31
CA ASN A 147 -25.88 7.79 5.09
C ASN A 147 -27.25 7.24 4.69
N GLU A 148 -28.17 7.16 5.64
CA GLU A 148 -29.57 6.77 5.41
C GLU A 148 -29.71 5.41 4.69
N MET A 149 -28.92 4.42 5.12
CA MET A 149 -29.09 3.03 4.68
C MET A 149 -30.42 2.46 5.17
N TYR A 150 -31.06 1.64 4.35
CA TYR A 150 -32.33 0.97 4.64
C TYR A 150 -32.23 -0.56 4.45
N PRO A 151 -33.14 -1.35 5.05
CA PRO A 151 -33.15 -2.80 4.87
C PRO A 151 -33.28 -3.19 3.39
N GLY A 152 -32.44 -4.11 2.92
CA GLY A 152 -32.39 -4.51 1.51
C GLY A 152 -31.41 -3.70 0.66
N TYR A 153 -30.85 -2.60 1.19
CA TYR A 153 -29.74 -1.90 0.55
C TYR A 153 -28.42 -2.64 0.77
N ALA A 154 -27.67 -2.88 -0.30
CA ALA A 154 -26.30 -3.37 -0.23
C ALA A 154 -25.42 -2.69 -1.28
N GLN A 155 -24.20 -2.35 -0.87
CA GLN A 155 -23.21 -1.73 -1.74
C GLN A 155 -21.84 -2.31 -1.37
N ALA A 156 -21.04 -2.60 -2.38
CA ALA A 156 -19.67 -3.06 -2.22
C ALA A 156 -18.69 -2.02 -2.78
N PHE A 157 -17.55 -1.90 -2.11
CA PHE A 157 -16.41 -1.13 -2.56
C PHE A 157 -15.22 -2.06 -2.67
N ARG A 158 -14.42 -1.90 -3.72
CA ARG A 158 -13.17 -2.63 -3.93
C ARG A 158 -12.01 -1.65 -3.93
N SER A 159 -10.89 -2.08 -3.38
CA SER A 159 -9.61 -1.38 -3.47
C SER A 159 -8.51 -2.43 -3.49
N ASP A 160 -7.49 -2.18 -4.29
CA ASP A 160 -6.32 -3.03 -4.35
C ASP A 160 -5.30 -2.61 -3.28
N LEU A 161 -4.62 -3.59 -2.70
CA LEU A 161 -3.61 -3.37 -1.68
C LEU A 161 -2.23 -3.74 -2.23
N LEU A 162 -1.38 -2.73 -2.41
CA LEU A 162 -0.07 -2.88 -3.05
C LEU A 162 1.07 -2.74 -2.07
N ASN A 163 2.13 -3.52 -2.26
CA ASN A 163 3.41 -3.27 -1.63
C ASN A 163 4.27 -2.36 -2.53
N VAL A 164 4.28 -1.06 -2.25
CA VAL A 164 5.15 -0.08 -2.93
C VAL A 164 6.50 0.12 -2.23
N GLY A 165 6.73 -0.62 -1.15
CA GLY A 165 8.01 -0.68 -0.45
C GLY A 165 9.07 -1.52 -1.17
N SER A 166 10.24 -1.62 -0.53
CA SER A 166 11.33 -2.51 -0.96
C SER A 166 11.43 -3.79 -0.14
N ILE A 167 10.68 -3.91 0.97
CA ILE A 167 10.59 -5.12 1.79
C ILE A 167 9.32 -5.88 1.46
N ALA A 168 9.41 -7.20 1.27
CA ALA A 168 8.24 -8.07 1.17
C ALA A 168 7.39 -7.98 2.45
N ALA A 169 6.14 -7.56 2.29
CA ALA A 169 5.22 -7.36 3.40
C ALA A 169 4.16 -8.46 3.40
N LYS A 170 3.92 -9.06 4.56
CA LYS A 170 2.75 -9.91 4.80
C LYS A 170 1.63 -9.05 5.39
N LEU A 171 0.42 -9.21 4.89
CA LEU A 171 -0.75 -8.63 5.53
C LEU A 171 -0.96 -9.33 6.88
N GLY A 172 -0.67 -8.63 7.97
CA GLY A 172 -0.78 -9.18 9.33
C GLY A 172 -2.18 -9.01 9.88
N ASN A 173 -2.55 -7.77 10.21
CA ASN A 173 -3.83 -7.41 10.82
C ASN A 173 -4.44 -6.21 10.09
N MET A 174 -5.76 -6.22 9.91
CA MET A 174 -6.54 -5.07 9.46
C MET A 174 -7.40 -4.54 10.60
N LYS A 175 -7.41 -3.23 10.82
CA LYS A 175 -8.24 -2.58 11.84
C LYS A 175 -9.39 -1.84 11.18
N PHE A 176 -10.62 -2.17 11.58
CA PHE A 176 -11.83 -1.52 11.12
C PHE A 176 -12.41 -0.66 12.24
N THR A 177 -12.70 0.60 11.94
CA THR A 177 -13.38 1.51 12.86
C THR A 177 -14.73 1.83 12.27
N VAL A 178 -15.78 1.36 12.94
CA VAL A 178 -17.17 1.53 12.52
C VAL A 178 -17.84 2.45 13.50
N SER A 179 -18.45 3.50 12.98
CA SER A 179 -19.22 4.48 13.75
C SER A 179 -20.60 4.61 13.12
N SER A 180 -21.63 4.64 13.96
CA SER A 180 -23.00 4.89 13.55
C SER A 180 -23.59 5.97 14.46
N LYS A 181 -24.49 6.79 13.90
CA LYS A 181 -25.20 7.82 14.67
C LYS A 181 -26.42 7.26 15.39
N ASP A 182 -27.14 6.34 14.73
CA ASP A 182 -28.51 5.97 15.13
C ASP A 182 -28.66 4.49 15.49
N ARG A 183 -27.59 3.70 15.32
CA ARG A 183 -27.55 2.25 15.63
C ARG A 183 -26.32 1.95 16.47
N ASP A 184 -26.40 0.90 17.28
CA ASP A 184 -25.22 0.42 17.99
C ASP A 184 -24.13 -0.01 16.99
N ALA A 185 -22.88 0.35 17.31
CA ALA A 185 -21.75 0.07 16.44
C ALA A 185 -21.50 -1.43 16.22
N SER A 186 -21.92 -2.30 17.16
CA SER A 186 -21.86 -3.76 16.98
C SER A 186 -22.81 -4.25 15.88
N THR A 187 -24.06 -3.78 15.88
CA THR A 187 -25.04 -4.14 14.84
C THR A 187 -24.58 -3.70 13.45
N VAL A 188 -23.98 -2.51 13.34
CA VAL A 188 -23.46 -2.03 12.05
C VAL A 188 -22.21 -2.80 11.61
N LYS A 189 -21.38 -3.27 12.55
CA LYS A 189 -20.26 -4.16 12.22
C LYS A 189 -20.73 -5.47 11.59
N ASP A 190 -21.82 -6.04 12.07
CA ASP A 190 -22.38 -7.28 11.52
C ASP A 190 -22.94 -7.11 10.10
N MET A 191 -23.24 -5.88 9.69
CA MET A 191 -23.67 -5.55 8.32
C MET A 191 -22.50 -5.37 7.34
N LEU A 192 -21.25 -5.34 7.83
CA LEU A 192 -20.07 -5.16 7.00
C LEU A 192 -19.46 -6.52 6.64
N GLY A 193 -19.55 -6.88 5.36
CA GLY A 193 -18.80 -7.98 4.78
C GLY A 193 -17.43 -7.50 4.27
N ILE A 194 -16.40 -8.29 4.50
CA ILE A 194 -15.07 -8.09 3.90
C ILE A 194 -14.68 -9.37 3.17
N ALA A 195 -14.40 -9.24 1.88
CA ALA A 195 -13.77 -10.27 1.09
C ALA A 195 -12.34 -9.81 0.77
N LEU A 196 -11.36 -10.68 1.04
CA LEU A 196 -9.97 -10.45 0.65
C LEU A 196 -9.60 -11.47 -0.42
N TYR A 197 -9.16 -10.96 -1.55
CA TYR A 197 -8.62 -11.77 -2.62
C TYR A 197 -7.13 -11.48 -2.75
N MET A 198 -6.30 -12.54 -2.67
CA MET A 198 -4.85 -12.44 -2.75
C MET A 198 -4.38 -13.26 -3.96
N HIS A 199 -3.60 -12.64 -4.82
CA HIS A 199 -2.89 -13.29 -5.93
C HIS A 199 -1.40 -13.43 -5.62
#